data_AF-A0A661HKT7-F1
#
_entry.id   AF-A0A661HKT7-F1
#
_cell.length_a   1.000
_cell.length_b   1.000
_cell.length_c   1.000
_cell.angle_alpha   90.00
_cell.angle_beta   90.00
_cell.angle_gamma   90.00
#
_symmetry.space_group_name_H-M   'P 1'
#
loop_
_entity.id
_entity.type
_entity.pdbx_description
1 polymer ?
#
loop_
_entity_poly.entity_id
_entity_poly.type
_entity_poly.pdbx_seq_one_letter_code
_entity_poly.pdbx_strand_id
1 'polypeptide(L)'
;MGYLSEKRYINARDGRIKTNVLWNDADKLPPRHRSFKSFKTSLGDVNHYEIQISGYFVVIDVKYAFNHFTHNTYNDSRSHINGTLLATLHDPIMMVRDNYEKQPTITFYKTFKTEKDLYHIVMFKAYRKDNGKYYFKTIYKVDDNLQKIKKIIKTIDRNIIYFKYTEGNGS
;
A
#
# COMPACT_ATOMS: atom_id res chain seq x y z
N MET A 1 -25.01 8.57 -4.98
CA MET A 1 -23.95 8.50 -6.01
C MET A 1 -22.84 7.62 -5.46
N GLY A 2 -22.50 6.51 -6.14
CA GLY A 2 -21.40 5.64 -5.69
C GLY A 2 -20.02 6.30 -5.90
N TYR A 3 -19.11 6.11 -4.96
CA TYR A 3 -17.75 6.64 -4.97
C TYR A 3 -16.91 6.00 -6.09
N LEU A 4 -15.93 6.71 -6.70
CA LEU A 4 -15.22 6.21 -7.91
C LEU A 4 -14.52 4.87 -7.69
N SER A 5 -13.83 4.70 -6.56
CA SER A 5 -13.22 3.43 -6.15
C SER A 5 -14.27 2.34 -5.89
N GLU A 6 -15.38 2.70 -5.25
CA GLU A 6 -16.49 1.77 -4.99
C GLU A 6 -17.15 1.32 -6.31
N LYS A 7 -17.44 2.23 -7.23
CA LYS A 7 -17.99 1.93 -8.56
C LYS A 7 -17.08 0.97 -9.33
N ARG A 8 -15.77 1.20 -9.28
CA ARG A 8 -14.79 0.35 -9.98
C ARG A 8 -14.70 -1.03 -9.36
N TYR A 9 -14.60 -1.14 -8.04
CA TYR A 9 -14.20 -2.38 -7.37
C TYR A 9 -15.30 -3.09 -6.58
N ILE A 10 -16.47 -2.50 -6.39
CA ILE A 10 -17.61 -3.11 -5.69
C ILE A 10 -18.75 -3.34 -6.68
N ASN A 11 -19.33 -4.54 -6.63
CA ASN A 11 -20.53 -4.87 -7.37
C ASN A 11 -21.74 -4.18 -6.71
N ALA A 12 -22.45 -3.35 -7.47
CA ALA A 12 -23.60 -2.58 -6.98
C ALA A 12 -24.77 -3.48 -6.55
N ARG A 13 -24.89 -4.69 -7.12
CA ARG A 13 -25.99 -5.62 -6.85
C ARG A 13 -25.86 -6.34 -5.52
N ASP A 14 -24.67 -6.86 -5.21
CA ASP A 14 -24.45 -7.73 -4.05
C ASP A 14 -23.37 -7.21 -3.07
N GLY A 15 -22.78 -6.05 -3.37
CA GLY A 15 -21.76 -5.43 -2.54
C GLY A 15 -20.45 -6.22 -2.46
N ARG A 16 -20.23 -7.23 -3.31
CA ARG A 16 -18.98 -8.00 -3.35
C ARG A 16 -17.87 -7.26 -4.08
N ILE A 17 -16.64 -7.58 -3.73
CA ILE A 17 -15.46 -7.07 -4.45
C ILE A 17 -15.41 -7.72 -5.84
N LYS A 18 -15.19 -6.91 -6.87
CA LYS A 18 -14.93 -7.32 -8.25
C LYS A 18 -13.48 -7.79 -8.39
N THR A 19 -13.20 -9.02 -7.97
CA THR A 19 -11.85 -9.61 -7.95
C THR A 19 -11.19 -9.64 -9.33
N ASN A 20 -11.97 -9.85 -10.39
CA ASN A 20 -11.51 -9.78 -11.78
C ASN A 20 -10.96 -8.39 -12.16
N VAL A 21 -11.61 -7.31 -11.72
CA VAL A 21 -11.13 -5.94 -11.98
C VAL A 21 -9.85 -5.67 -11.20
N LEU A 22 -9.77 -6.10 -9.94
CA LEU A 22 -8.54 -5.97 -9.13
C LEU A 22 -7.39 -6.81 -9.70
N TRP A 23 -7.68 -7.96 -10.32
CA TRP A 23 -6.68 -8.79 -11.00
C TRP A 23 -6.14 -8.11 -12.26
N ASN A 24 -7.00 -7.50 -13.06
CA ASN A 24 -6.59 -6.77 -14.26
C ASN A 24 -5.74 -5.56 -13.90
N ASP A 25 -6.07 -4.88 -12.81
CA ASP A 25 -5.35 -3.70 -12.30
C ASP A 25 -4.07 -4.04 -11.50
N ALA A 26 -3.85 -5.31 -11.17
CA ALA A 26 -2.71 -5.74 -10.38
C ALA A 26 -1.43 -5.80 -11.22
N ASP A 27 -0.34 -5.29 -10.65
CA ASP A 27 0.99 -5.42 -11.24
C ASP A 27 1.58 -6.81 -11.00
N LYS A 28 2.58 -7.20 -11.79
CA LYS A 28 3.35 -8.41 -11.49
C LYS A 28 4.05 -8.23 -10.14
N LEU A 29 3.97 -9.26 -9.28
CA LEU A 29 4.67 -9.25 -7.99
C LEU A 29 6.18 -9.06 -8.19
N PRO A 30 6.79 -8.00 -7.60
CA PRO A 30 8.23 -7.78 -7.71
C PRO A 30 9.02 -8.89 -7.02
N PRO A 31 10.23 -9.20 -7.50
CA PRO A 31 11.09 -10.19 -6.86
C PRO A 31 11.46 -9.74 -5.43
N ARG A 32 11.58 -10.71 -4.51
CA ARG A 32 12.04 -10.44 -3.15
C ARG A 32 13.52 -10.07 -3.10
N HIS A 33 13.86 -9.17 -2.19
CA HIS A 33 15.23 -8.89 -1.78
C HIS A 33 15.67 -9.92 -0.72
N ARG A 34 16.66 -10.77 -1.06
CA ARG A 34 17.12 -11.85 -0.17
C ARG A 34 18.08 -11.40 0.92
N SER A 35 18.59 -10.17 0.83
CA SER A 35 19.55 -9.62 1.80
C SER A 35 19.25 -8.14 2.06
N PHE A 36 19.66 -7.66 3.24
CA PHE A 36 19.61 -6.24 3.56
C PHE A 36 20.36 -5.39 2.54
N LYS A 37 21.53 -5.85 2.07
CA LYS A 37 22.30 -5.18 1.01
C LYS A 37 21.46 -4.98 -0.25
N SER A 38 20.85 -6.04 -0.78
CA SER A 38 20.01 -5.94 -1.98
C SER A 38 18.78 -5.04 -1.79
N PHE A 39 18.18 -5.04 -0.59
CA PHE A 39 17.06 -4.17 -0.26
C PHE A 39 17.50 -2.70 -0.17
N LYS A 40 18.60 -2.42 0.53
CA LYS A 40 19.16 -1.08 0.67
C LYS A 40 19.60 -0.50 -0.68
N THR A 41 20.24 -1.31 -1.53
CA THR A 41 20.59 -0.91 -2.91
C THR A 41 19.35 -0.51 -3.72
N SER A 42 18.23 -1.23 -3.58
CA SER A 42 16.99 -0.86 -4.29
C SER A 42 16.44 0.52 -3.90
N LEU A 43 16.79 0.98 -2.70
CA LEU A 43 16.42 2.28 -2.15
C LEU A 43 17.52 3.35 -2.37
N GLY A 44 18.53 3.07 -3.20
CA GLY A 44 19.62 4.01 -3.49
C GLY A 44 20.77 4.00 -2.48
N ASP A 45 20.93 2.92 -1.72
CA ASP A 45 22.00 2.73 -0.72
C ASP A 45 22.03 3.76 0.44
N VAL A 46 20.87 4.32 0.75
CA VAL A 46 20.68 5.29 1.85
C VAL A 46 20.20 4.61 3.14
N ASN A 47 20.38 5.28 4.27
CA ASN A 47 19.79 4.85 5.56
C ASN A 47 18.33 5.30 5.71
N HIS A 48 17.99 6.44 5.10
CA HIS A 48 16.65 6.99 5.07
C HIS A 48 16.27 7.27 3.62
N TYR A 49 15.26 6.56 3.12
CA TYR A 49 14.69 6.84 1.81
C TYR A 49 13.54 7.85 1.96
N GLU A 50 13.57 8.91 1.17
CA GLU A 50 12.55 9.96 1.19
C GLU A 50 11.84 10.03 -0.16
N ILE A 51 10.52 10.18 -0.14
CA ILE A 51 9.69 10.36 -1.33
C ILE A 51 8.56 11.35 -1.05
N GLN A 52 8.28 12.22 -2.03
CA GLN A 52 7.09 13.06 -2.05
C GLN A 52 6.06 12.45 -2.99
N ILE A 53 4.84 12.22 -2.50
CA ILE A 53 3.73 11.69 -3.31
C ILE A 53 2.41 12.34 -2.91
N SER A 54 1.68 12.86 -3.89
CA SER A 54 0.37 13.52 -3.71
C SER A 54 0.39 14.61 -2.62
N GLY A 55 1.48 15.38 -2.56
CA GLY A 55 1.69 16.44 -1.56
C GLY A 55 2.20 15.97 -0.18
N TYR A 56 2.45 14.66 0.00
CA TYR A 56 2.91 14.09 1.26
C TYR A 56 4.37 13.66 1.20
N PHE A 57 5.16 14.13 2.17
CA PHE A 57 6.54 13.68 2.37
C PHE A 57 6.59 12.43 3.25
N VAL A 58 7.31 11.43 2.77
CA VAL A 58 7.36 10.10 3.34
C VAL A 58 8.81 9.73 3.58
N VAL A 59 9.10 9.26 4.78
CA VAL A 59 10.44 8.78 5.16
C VAL A 59 10.38 7.31 5.54
N ILE A 60 11.33 6.54 5.03
CA ILE A 60 11.54 5.14 5.37
C ILE A 60 12.92 5.00 6.00
N ASP A 61 12.98 4.60 7.27
CA ASP A 61 14.19 4.00 7.81
C ASP A 61 14.37 2.62 7.16
N VAL A 62 15.43 2.50 6.34
CA VAL A 62 15.64 1.34 5.48
C VAL A 62 15.95 0.08 6.30
N LYS A 63 16.69 0.22 7.40
CA LYS A 63 17.00 -0.90 8.30
C LYS A 63 15.75 -1.35 9.04
N TYR A 64 14.98 -0.41 9.57
CA TYR A 64 13.72 -0.69 10.24
C TYR A 64 12.73 -1.39 9.29
N ALA A 65 12.57 -0.89 8.07
CA ALA A 65 11.67 -1.49 7.08
C ALA A 65 12.07 -2.92 6.74
N PHE A 66 13.35 -3.17 6.45
CA PHE A 66 13.85 -4.52 6.18
C PHE A 66 13.59 -5.47 7.37
N ASN A 67 13.94 -5.03 8.59
CA ASN A 67 13.72 -5.81 9.79
C ASN A 67 12.24 -6.11 10.02
N HIS A 68 11.34 -5.18 9.70
CA HIS A 68 9.91 -5.42 9.83
C HIS A 68 9.41 -6.51 8.86
N PHE A 69 9.99 -6.62 7.66
CA PHE A 69 9.65 -7.73 6.75
C PHE A 69 10.15 -9.09 7.24
N THR A 70 11.26 -9.12 7.98
CA THR A 70 11.92 -10.38 8.37
C THR A 70 11.63 -10.84 9.80
N HIS A 71 11.37 -9.91 10.72
CA HIS A 71 11.23 -10.15 12.17
C HIS A 71 10.06 -9.33 12.74
N ASN A 72 8.83 -9.67 12.36
CA ASN A 72 7.64 -9.00 12.92
C ASN A 72 7.21 -9.62 14.26
N THR A 73 6.36 -8.90 15.00
CA THR A 73 5.84 -9.27 16.33
C THR A 73 5.07 -10.60 16.37
N TYR A 74 4.74 -11.18 15.22
CA TYR A 74 4.00 -12.43 15.07
C TYR A 74 4.85 -13.58 14.51
N ASN A 75 6.17 -13.39 14.39
CA ASN A 75 7.11 -14.36 13.78
C ASN A 75 6.80 -14.73 12.31
N ASP A 76 5.91 -14.01 11.64
CA ASP A 76 5.60 -14.24 10.22
C ASP A 76 6.66 -13.61 9.33
N SER A 77 7.34 -14.40 8.51
CA SER A 77 8.26 -13.88 7.51
C SER A 77 7.50 -13.28 6.32
N ARG A 78 7.39 -11.94 6.30
CA ARG A 78 6.88 -11.17 5.16
C ARG A 78 7.98 -10.84 4.14
N SER A 79 9.13 -11.51 4.22
CA SER A 79 10.27 -11.31 3.32
C SER A 79 9.90 -11.50 1.85
N HIS A 80 8.92 -12.36 1.55
CA HIS A 80 8.46 -12.64 0.20
C HIS A 80 7.77 -11.46 -0.49
N ILE A 81 7.31 -10.44 0.26
CA ILE A 81 6.70 -9.22 -0.29
C ILE A 81 7.58 -7.97 -0.14
N ASN A 82 8.83 -8.08 0.31
CA ASN A 82 9.65 -6.88 0.55
C ASN A 82 9.95 -6.06 -0.72
N GLY A 83 9.91 -6.68 -1.91
CA GLY A 83 10.01 -5.98 -3.20
C GLY A 83 8.80 -5.10 -3.53
N THR A 84 7.68 -5.25 -2.81
CA THR A 84 6.45 -4.47 -3.05
C THR A 84 6.52 -3.04 -2.50
N LEU A 85 7.50 -2.74 -1.62
CA LEU A 85 7.56 -1.46 -0.90
C LEU A 85 7.62 -0.26 -1.84
N LEU A 86 8.60 -0.25 -2.75
CA LEU A 86 8.79 0.85 -3.71
C LEU A 86 7.64 0.95 -4.69
N ALA A 87 7.19 -0.18 -5.24
CA ALA A 87 6.06 -0.20 -6.17
C ALA A 87 4.77 0.35 -5.52
N THR A 88 4.53 0.05 -4.24
CA THR A 88 3.37 0.58 -3.50
C THR A 88 3.51 2.08 -3.20
N LEU A 89 4.73 2.58 -3.05
CA LEU A 89 5.00 4.00 -2.79
C LEU A 89 4.93 4.86 -4.04
N HIS A 90 5.44 4.38 -5.17
CA HIS A 90 5.51 5.16 -6.41
C HIS A 90 4.20 5.17 -7.19
N ASP A 91 3.47 4.06 -7.18
CA ASP A 91 2.25 3.91 -7.97
C ASP A 91 1.19 3.13 -7.17
N PRO A 92 0.69 3.66 -6.04
CA PRO A 92 -0.43 3.04 -5.35
C PRO A 92 -1.67 3.00 -6.26
N ILE A 93 -2.59 2.06 -6.03
CA ILE A 93 -3.95 2.15 -6.61
C ILE A 93 -4.75 3.23 -5.88
N MET A 94 -4.61 3.26 -4.55
CA MET A 94 -5.28 4.23 -3.69
C MET A 94 -4.37 4.71 -2.58
N MET A 95 -4.52 5.99 -2.23
CA MET A 95 -4.04 6.57 -0.99
C MET A 95 -5.22 7.12 -0.22
N VAL A 96 -5.35 6.74 1.05
CA VAL A 96 -6.45 7.20 1.90
C VAL A 96 -5.93 7.71 3.25
N ARG A 97 -6.58 8.76 3.77
CA ARG A 97 -6.46 9.21 5.16
C ARG A 97 -7.23 8.23 6.03
N ASP A 98 -6.58 7.75 7.08
CA ASP A 98 -7.19 6.90 8.10
C ASP A 98 -6.66 7.31 9.48
N ASN A 99 -7.22 6.75 10.54
CA ASN A 99 -6.73 6.93 11.90
C ASN A 99 -6.33 5.57 12.49
N TYR A 100 -5.12 5.48 13.01
CA TYR A 100 -4.63 4.31 13.74
C TYR A 100 -4.23 4.75 15.14
N GLU A 101 -4.79 4.13 16.18
CA GLU A 101 -4.54 4.50 17.58
C GLU A 101 -4.71 6.02 17.85
N LYS A 102 -5.75 6.63 17.24
CA LYS A 102 -6.06 8.08 17.31
C LYS A 102 -5.04 9.00 16.62
N GLN A 103 -4.07 8.46 15.89
CA GLN A 103 -3.11 9.25 15.11
C GLN A 103 -3.50 9.30 13.63
N PRO A 104 -3.40 10.47 12.97
CA PRO A 104 -3.61 10.57 11.52
C PRO A 104 -2.59 9.74 10.76
N THR A 105 -3.08 8.86 9.92
CA THR A 105 -2.29 7.95 9.09
C THR A 105 -2.64 8.09 7.63
N ILE A 106 -1.70 7.67 6.79
CA ILE A 106 -1.95 7.50 5.36
C ILE A 106 -1.73 6.04 5.03
N THR A 107 -2.74 5.47 4.38
CA THR A 107 -2.75 4.10 3.92
C THR A 107 -2.55 4.09 2.41
N PHE A 108 -1.57 3.33 1.97
CA PHE A 108 -1.31 3.07 0.56
C PHE A 108 -1.80 1.66 0.27
N TYR A 109 -2.58 1.53 -0.79
CA TYR A 109 -3.14 0.26 -1.22
C TYR A 109 -2.74 -0.01 -2.67
N LYS A 110 -2.21 -1.21 -2.93
CA LYS A 110 -1.87 -1.69 -4.26
C LYS A 110 -2.10 -3.19 -4.34
N THR A 111 -2.48 -3.68 -5.51
CA THR A 111 -2.57 -5.11 -5.79
C THR A 111 -1.41 -5.56 -6.65
N PHE A 112 -0.94 -6.78 -6.37
CA PHE A 112 0.04 -7.48 -7.18
C PHE A 112 -0.49 -8.87 -7.52
N LYS A 113 0.01 -9.49 -8.58
CA LYS A 113 -0.37 -10.84 -8.98
C LYS A 113 0.83 -11.72 -9.30
N THR A 114 0.69 -13.00 -8.99
CA THR A 114 1.47 -14.08 -9.58
C THR A 114 0.63 -14.71 -10.71
N GLU A 115 1.07 -15.84 -11.27
CA GLU A 115 0.23 -16.60 -12.20
C GLU A 115 -1.06 -17.14 -11.56
N LYS A 116 -1.06 -17.32 -10.23
CA LYS A 116 -2.13 -18.03 -9.50
C LYS A 116 -2.82 -17.19 -8.43
N ASP A 117 -2.15 -16.17 -7.90
CA ASP A 117 -2.57 -15.49 -6.68
C ASP A 117 -2.64 -13.98 -6.84
N LEU A 118 -3.62 -13.38 -6.19
CA LEU A 118 -3.76 -11.93 -6.02
C LEU A 118 -3.28 -11.52 -4.62
N TYR A 119 -2.34 -10.59 -4.59
CA TYR A 119 -1.73 -10.04 -3.39
C TYR A 119 -2.29 -8.64 -3.15
N HIS A 120 -3.10 -8.48 -2.10
CA HIS A 120 -3.55 -7.18 -1.64
C HIS A 120 -2.53 -6.59 -0.66
N ILE A 121 -1.71 -5.65 -1.10
CA ILE A 121 -0.69 -5.01 -0.27
C ILE A 121 -1.24 -3.72 0.31
N VAL A 122 -1.18 -3.63 1.64
CA VAL A 122 -1.56 -2.44 2.40
C VAL A 122 -0.35 -1.98 3.21
N MET A 123 0.02 -0.72 3.04
CA MET A 123 1.07 -0.07 3.80
C MET A 123 0.49 1.07 4.63
N PHE A 124 0.70 1.02 5.95
CA PHE A 124 0.33 2.08 6.88
C PHE A 124 1.54 2.93 7.27
N LYS A 125 1.31 4.24 7.34
CA LYS A 125 2.23 5.20 7.97
C LYS A 125 1.60 5.68 9.25
N ALA A 126 2.22 5.35 10.38
CA ALA A 126 1.57 5.57 11.66
C ALA A 126 1.74 6.99 12.21
N TYR A 127 2.74 7.76 11.79
CA TYR A 127 3.03 9.04 12.43
C TYR A 127 3.50 10.11 11.45
N ARG A 128 2.73 11.20 11.38
CA ARG A 128 3.26 12.53 11.04
C ARG A 128 4.05 13.01 12.25
N LYS A 129 5.38 13.14 12.15
CA LYS A 129 6.17 13.75 13.22
C LYS A 129 6.03 15.28 13.18
N ASP A 130 6.51 15.96 14.21
CA ASP A 130 6.45 17.43 14.34
C ASP A 130 7.11 18.15 13.15
N ASN A 131 8.05 17.50 12.48
CA ASN A 131 8.68 17.97 11.23
C ASN A 131 7.76 17.89 9.98
N GLY A 132 6.49 17.50 10.16
CA GLY A 132 5.51 17.38 9.08
C GLY A 132 5.65 16.15 8.18
N LYS A 133 6.68 15.31 8.37
CA LYS A 133 6.94 14.11 7.54
C LYS A 133 6.23 12.88 8.08
N TYR A 134 5.82 11.98 7.18
CA TYR A 134 5.20 10.70 7.50
C TYR A 134 6.22 9.57 7.51
N TYR A 135 6.34 8.85 8.62
CA TYR A 135 7.28 7.74 8.74
C TYR A 135 6.59 6.40 8.47
N PHE A 136 7.26 5.58 7.65
CA PHE A 136 6.85 4.20 7.42
C PHE A 136 6.72 3.46 8.76
N LYS A 137 5.59 2.76 8.95
CA LYS A 137 5.36 1.93 10.13
C LYS A 137 5.24 0.47 9.77
N THR A 138 4.36 0.11 8.85
CA THR A 138 4.12 -1.30 8.54
C THR A 138 3.56 -1.50 7.14
N ILE A 139 3.73 -2.71 6.63
CA ILE A 139 3.22 -3.20 5.35
C ILE A 139 2.94 -4.69 5.47
N TYR A 140 1.87 -5.13 4.84
CA TYR A 140 1.43 -6.52 4.90
C TYR A 140 0.54 -6.86 3.70
N LYS A 141 0.53 -8.15 3.38
CA LYS A 141 -0.47 -8.75 2.52
C LYS A 141 -1.76 -8.94 3.33
N VAL A 142 -2.90 -8.67 2.71
CA VAL A 142 -4.20 -9.03 3.26
C VAL A 142 -4.56 -10.39 2.70
N ASP A 143 -4.19 -11.43 3.43
CA ASP A 143 -4.35 -12.82 3.01
C ASP A 143 -5.82 -13.27 3.02
N ASP A 144 -6.58 -12.95 4.07
CA ASP A 144 -7.93 -13.55 4.26
C ASP A 144 -9.04 -12.56 4.66
N ASN A 145 -8.76 -11.25 4.67
CA ASN A 145 -9.72 -10.26 5.17
C ASN A 145 -10.19 -9.29 4.07
N LEU A 146 -11.06 -9.79 3.19
CA LEU A 146 -11.73 -8.98 2.17
C LEU A 146 -12.55 -7.83 2.77
N GLN A 147 -12.96 -7.89 4.04
CA GLN A 147 -13.64 -6.77 4.71
C GLN A 147 -12.72 -5.58 4.93
N LYS A 148 -11.43 -5.82 5.26
CA LYS A 148 -10.43 -4.75 5.37
C LYS A 148 -10.20 -4.06 4.03
N ILE A 149 -10.09 -4.85 2.95
CA ILE A 149 -9.98 -4.32 1.59
C ILE A 149 -11.24 -3.56 1.20
N LYS A 150 -12.42 -4.11 1.48
CA LYS A 150 -13.70 -3.46 1.24
C LYS A 150 -13.81 -2.13 1.99
N LYS A 151 -13.33 -2.04 3.24
CA LYS A 151 -13.28 -0.79 4.01
C LYS A 151 -12.37 0.26 3.35
N ILE A 152 -11.21 -0.13 2.85
CA ILE A 152 -10.31 0.78 2.12
C ILE A 152 -10.99 1.26 0.83
N ILE A 153 -11.56 0.35 0.04
CA ILE A 153 -12.25 0.68 -1.22
C ILE A 153 -13.45 1.60 -1.00
N LYS A 154 -14.23 1.34 0.06
CA LYS A 154 -15.42 2.13 0.45
C LYS A 154 -15.09 3.35 1.31
N THR A 155 -13.81 3.69 1.47
CA THR A 155 -13.43 4.90 2.18
C THR A 155 -14.06 6.10 1.47
N ILE A 156 -14.70 6.99 2.25
CA ILE A 156 -15.42 8.16 1.75
C ILE A 156 -14.43 9.08 0.99
N ASP A 157 -14.83 9.64 -0.16
CA ASP A 157 -13.98 10.46 -1.03
C ASP A 157 -13.20 11.57 -0.31
N ARG A 158 -13.77 12.20 0.74
CA ARG A 158 -13.07 13.21 1.56
C ARG A 158 -11.77 12.72 2.20
N ASN A 159 -11.66 11.40 2.37
CA ASN A 159 -10.49 10.72 2.91
C ASN A 159 -9.61 10.14 1.79
N ILE A 160 -10.06 10.08 0.54
CA ILE A 160 -9.22 9.66 -0.59
C ILE A 160 -8.28 10.81 -0.93
N ILE A 161 -6.98 10.53 -0.87
CA ILE A 161 -5.92 11.46 -1.29
C ILE A 161 -5.63 11.28 -2.78
N TYR A 162 -5.64 10.03 -3.23
CA TYR A 162 -5.30 9.65 -4.59
C TYR A 162 -6.05 8.38 -4.96
N PHE A 163 -6.54 8.34 -6.20
CA PHE A 163 -7.07 7.13 -6.81
C PHE A 163 -6.61 7.07 -8.27
N LYS A 164 -5.95 5.98 -8.64
CA LYS A 164 -5.31 5.82 -9.96
C LYS A 164 -6.27 5.97 -11.14
N TYR A 165 -7.55 5.63 -10.94
CA TYR A 165 -8.57 5.55 -12.00
C TYR A 165 -9.65 6.64 -11.88
N THR A 166 -9.32 7.82 -11.34
CA THR A 166 -10.18 9.00 -11.54
C THR A 166 -10.22 9.35 -13.04
N GLU A 167 -11.39 9.71 -13.56
CA GLU A 167 -11.50 10.17 -14.96
C GLU A 167 -10.50 11.32 -15.21
N GLY A 168 -9.59 11.13 -16.17
CA GLY A 168 -8.56 12.12 -16.53
C GLY A 168 -7.18 11.60 -16.95
N ASN A 169 -6.81 10.33 -16.67
CA ASN A 169 -5.48 9.79 -17.06
C ASN A 169 -5.51 8.92 -18.33
N GLY A 170 -6.43 9.21 -19.24
CA GLY A 170 -6.49 8.64 -20.58
C GLY A 170 -6.63 9.75 -21.60
N SER A 171 -5.51 10.39 -21.95
CA SER A 171 -5.31 11.09 -23.21
C SER A 171 -4.11 10.47 -23.90
#